data_AF-A0AAV3YNU3-F1
#
_entry.id   AF-A0AAV3YNU3-F1
#
_cell.length_a   1.000
_cell.length_b   1.000
_cell.length_c   1.000
_cell.angle_alpha   90.00
_cell.angle_beta   90.00
_cell.angle_gamma   90.00
#
_symmetry.space_group_name_H-M   'P 1'
#
loop_
_entity.id
_entity.type
_entity.pdbx_description
1 polymer ?
#
loop_
_entity_poly.entity_id
_entity_poly.type
_entity_poly.pdbx_seq_one_letter_code
_entity_poly.pdbx_strand_id
1 'polypeptide(L)'
;MEAIPTENKTQPGDDEPKKFVLKTPKGTRDFAPGQMAIREQVFNKIVACFKRHGAETIDTPVFELRETLTGKYAVDSKLIYDLADQGGELLALRYDLTVPFARYLAMNKVTNTKRYHIAKVYRRDNPAMNRGRLREFYQCDFDIAGQYDAMLPDTECIKIIVEILSSLDIGDFVVKVNHRKLLRGIFAACGVPDHKFNSIYCAVDKLDKITWADVRKEMVDEDGLAPSVVDKIWEYVQLSGGIELVEKLSKDKNLTCQENAVEGLEDIKLLFSYCESYGITNRVSFDVSMTRGLYYYTGAIFEAVMTGRETAVAAAIDEECSMGVGSVAGGGRYDGLVGMFDSKGRKVPCVGISIGIERLFSIMEAKALESEQKMRTTETEVYVIAAQKGMVEERLKLCKALWDADIKTEQSYKKNTKMLTEFQYCEQNGIPLAIIIGQSEIEAGIIKLKIMASGEEREVKRCDMIEEIKKVLKTERTTNV
;
A
#
# COMPACT_ATOMS: atom_id res chain seq x y z
N MET A 1 46.30 -39.71 17.17
CA MET A 1 45.21 -39.31 18.07
C MET A 1 44.26 -38.46 17.25
N GLU A 2 43.35 -39.14 16.54
CA GLU A 2 42.28 -38.51 15.78
C GLU A 2 41.15 -38.14 16.74
N ALA A 3 40.67 -36.90 16.65
CA ALA A 3 39.56 -36.40 17.45
C ALA A 3 38.24 -36.83 16.81
N ILE A 4 37.46 -37.60 17.57
CA ILE A 4 36.12 -38.09 17.23
C ILE A 4 35.15 -36.90 17.14
N PRO A 5 34.31 -36.78 16.10
CA PRO A 5 33.30 -35.74 16.03
C PRO A 5 32.16 -36.03 17.02
N THR A 6 31.75 -35.01 17.75
CA THR A 6 30.63 -35.05 18.69
C THR A 6 29.30 -35.16 17.94
N GLU A 7 28.56 -36.24 18.20
CA GLU A 7 27.21 -36.46 17.71
C GLU A 7 26.26 -35.36 18.18
N ASN A 8 25.53 -34.78 17.22
CA ASN A 8 24.36 -33.94 17.49
C ASN A 8 23.33 -34.75 18.28
N LYS A 9 23.01 -34.31 19.49
CA LYS A 9 21.86 -34.82 20.25
C LYS A 9 20.58 -34.48 19.50
N THR A 10 20.04 -35.45 18.78
CA THR A 10 18.66 -35.46 18.31
C THR A 10 17.72 -35.33 19.50
N GLN A 11 16.81 -34.35 19.45
CA GLN A 11 15.75 -34.20 20.45
C GLN A 11 14.85 -35.46 20.41
N PRO A 12 14.53 -36.09 21.55
CA PRO A 12 13.64 -37.24 21.58
C PRO A 12 12.20 -36.74 21.42
N GLY A 13 11.57 -37.02 20.27
CA GLY A 13 10.15 -36.72 20.04
C GLY A 13 9.65 -36.62 18.59
N ASP A 14 10.49 -36.83 17.56
CA ASP A 14 10.10 -36.54 16.17
C ASP A 14 9.65 -37.77 15.32
N ASP A 15 9.46 -38.94 15.93
CA ASP A 15 9.08 -40.18 15.23
C ASP A 15 7.57 -40.53 15.26
N GLU A 16 6.69 -39.57 15.54
CA GLU A 16 5.27 -39.71 15.17
C GLU A 16 5.05 -39.12 13.78
N PRO A 17 4.34 -39.80 12.85
CA PRO A 17 4.01 -39.22 11.55
C PRO A 17 3.12 -38.00 11.77
N LYS A 18 3.73 -36.81 11.82
CA LYS A 18 3.01 -35.54 11.92
C LYS A 18 2.00 -35.51 10.78
N LYS A 19 0.70 -35.56 11.14
CA LYS A 19 -0.39 -35.46 10.19
C LYS A 19 -0.15 -34.23 9.33
N PHE A 20 0.03 -34.44 8.03
CA PHE A 20 0.25 -33.35 7.09
C PHE A 20 -0.93 -32.37 7.17
N VAL A 21 -0.63 -31.11 7.46
CA VAL A 21 -1.63 -30.03 7.56
C VAL A 21 -1.46 -29.11 6.36
N LEU A 22 -2.45 -29.07 5.47
CA LEU A 22 -2.50 -28.13 4.36
C LEU A 22 -2.86 -26.73 4.88
N LYS A 23 -1.88 -25.83 4.95
CA LYS A 23 -2.07 -24.43 5.35
C LYS A 23 -0.98 -23.54 4.78
N THR A 24 -1.28 -22.25 4.63
CA THR A 24 -0.27 -21.22 4.41
C THR A 24 0.54 -20.96 5.68
N PRO A 25 1.76 -20.40 5.58
CA PRO A 25 2.51 -19.91 6.74
C PRO A 25 1.69 -18.93 7.59
N LYS A 26 1.88 -18.97 8.91
CA LYS A 26 1.16 -18.08 9.85
C LYS A 26 1.37 -16.61 9.44
N GLY A 27 0.28 -15.86 9.32
CA GLY A 27 0.29 -14.44 8.94
C GLY A 27 0.43 -14.19 7.43
N THR A 28 0.24 -15.22 6.60
CA THR A 28 0.20 -15.13 5.13
C THR A 28 -1.12 -15.71 4.63
N ARG A 29 -1.57 -15.30 3.43
CA ARG A 29 -2.82 -15.77 2.83
C ARG A 29 -2.73 -15.81 1.31
N ASP A 30 -3.51 -16.72 0.73
CA ASP A 30 -3.80 -16.72 -0.71
C ASP A 30 -4.86 -15.66 -1.03
N PHE A 31 -4.89 -15.22 -2.28
CA PHE A 31 -5.87 -14.26 -2.78
C PHE A 31 -6.72 -14.92 -3.86
N ALA A 32 -8.01 -15.03 -3.61
CA ALA A 32 -8.96 -15.60 -4.58
C ALA A 32 -9.16 -14.63 -5.77
N PRO A 33 -9.67 -15.10 -6.92
CA PRO A 33 -9.84 -14.26 -8.11
C PRO A 33 -10.64 -12.97 -7.86
N GLY A 34 -11.69 -13.02 -7.03
CA GLY A 34 -12.47 -11.83 -6.66
C GLY A 34 -11.64 -10.78 -5.89
N GLN A 35 -10.79 -11.23 -4.95
CA GLN A 35 -9.89 -10.35 -4.22
C GLN A 35 -8.82 -9.77 -5.15
N MET A 36 -8.30 -10.58 -6.08
CA MET A 36 -7.32 -10.11 -7.06
C MET A 36 -7.91 -9.05 -8.00
N ALA A 37 -9.17 -9.21 -8.44
CA ALA A 37 -9.84 -8.20 -9.26
C ALA A 37 -9.94 -6.84 -8.54
N ILE A 38 -10.31 -6.82 -7.25
CA ILE A 38 -10.31 -5.61 -6.41
C ILE A 38 -8.90 -5.03 -6.33
N ARG A 39 -7.92 -5.87 -6.03
CA ARG A 39 -6.53 -5.45 -5.87
C ARG A 39 -5.97 -4.80 -7.11
N GLU A 40 -6.19 -5.40 -8.28
CA GLU A 40 -5.76 -4.85 -9.56
C GLU A 40 -6.40 -3.49 -9.84
N GLN A 41 -7.70 -3.32 -9.56
CA GLN A 41 -8.36 -2.01 -9.72
C GLN A 41 -7.72 -0.92 -8.87
N VAL A 42 -7.42 -1.23 -7.61
CA VAL A 42 -6.76 -0.29 -6.68
C VAL A 42 -5.33 0.00 -7.11
N PHE A 43 -4.55 -1.04 -7.44
CA PHE A 43 -3.19 -0.86 -7.94
C PHE A 43 -3.15 0.00 -9.20
N ASN A 44 -4.09 -0.20 -10.12
CA ASN A 44 -4.19 0.61 -11.34
C ASN A 44 -4.44 2.09 -11.02
N LYS A 45 -5.33 2.41 -10.08
CA LYS A 45 -5.57 3.80 -9.63
C LYS A 45 -4.33 4.42 -8.99
N ILE A 46 -3.65 3.68 -8.13
CA ILE A 46 -2.41 4.12 -7.45
C ILE A 46 -1.30 4.36 -8.47
N VAL A 47 -1.03 3.39 -9.36
CA VAL A 47 -0.01 3.49 -10.41
C VAL A 47 -0.33 4.64 -11.37
N ALA A 48 -1.60 4.85 -11.72
CA ALA A 48 -2.00 5.98 -12.55
C ALA A 48 -1.69 7.33 -11.88
N CYS A 49 -1.90 7.46 -10.57
CA CYS A 49 -1.51 8.65 -9.82
C CYS A 49 0.02 8.82 -9.79
N PHE A 50 0.78 7.77 -9.45
CA PHE A 50 2.25 7.84 -9.45
C PHE A 50 2.83 8.24 -10.83
N LYS A 51 2.30 7.67 -11.92
CA LYS A 51 2.70 8.01 -13.29
C LYS A 51 2.29 9.44 -13.68
N ARG A 52 1.13 9.92 -13.22
CA ARG A 52 0.70 11.32 -13.42
C ARG A 52 1.68 12.30 -12.79
N HIS A 53 2.25 11.94 -11.65
CA HIS A 53 3.33 12.67 -11.00
C HIS A 53 4.71 12.39 -11.59
N GLY A 54 4.82 11.69 -12.71
CA GLY A 54 6.08 11.48 -13.43
C GLY A 54 7.10 10.62 -12.67
N ALA A 55 6.65 9.72 -11.79
CA ALA A 55 7.56 8.79 -11.12
C ALA A 55 7.93 7.61 -12.00
N GLU A 56 9.21 7.26 -11.96
CA GLU A 56 9.77 6.03 -12.54
C GLU A 56 9.45 4.83 -11.65
N THR A 57 9.51 3.61 -12.20
CA THR A 57 9.37 2.39 -11.41
C THR A 57 10.70 1.69 -11.30
N ILE A 58 11.01 1.18 -10.11
CA ILE A 58 12.12 0.25 -9.88
C ILE A 58 11.60 -1.02 -9.24
N ASP A 59 12.43 -2.05 -9.22
CA ASP A 59 12.21 -3.23 -8.37
C ASP A 59 13.54 -3.66 -7.73
N THR A 60 13.45 -4.25 -6.55
CA THR A 60 14.60 -4.77 -5.82
C THR A 60 14.38 -6.24 -5.47
N PRO A 61 15.46 -7.01 -5.23
CA PRO A 61 15.33 -8.37 -4.73
C PRO A 61 14.46 -8.45 -3.45
N VAL A 62 13.80 -9.59 -3.25
CA VAL A 62 12.94 -9.81 -2.07
C VAL A 62 13.74 -9.93 -0.76
N PHE A 63 15.00 -10.36 -0.87
CA PHE A 63 15.97 -10.40 0.22
C PHE A 63 17.13 -9.46 -0.06
N GLU A 64 17.67 -8.89 1.00
CA GLU A 64 18.88 -8.08 1.01
C GLU A 64 19.95 -8.80 1.83
N LEU A 65 21.21 -8.37 1.73
CA LEU A 65 22.24 -8.79 2.69
C LEU A 65 21.78 -8.39 4.09
N ARG A 66 21.91 -9.30 5.08
CA ARG A 66 21.43 -9.07 6.46
C ARG A 66 22.01 -7.80 7.07
N GLU A 67 23.26 -7.48 6.76
CA GLU A 67 23.94 -6.26 7.21
C GLU A 67 23.31 -4.97 6.64
N THR A 68 22.67 -5.03 5.46
CA THR A 68 21.99 -3.89 4.86
C THR A 68 20.80 -3.45 5.71
N LEU A 69 20.11 -4.39 6.34
CA LEU A 69 18.92 -4.15 7.15
C LEU A 69 19.23 -3.92 8.64
N THR A 70 20.43 -4.31 9.10
CA THR A 70 20.81 -4.25 10.51
C THR A 70 21.02 -2.80 10.97
N GLY A 71 20.43 -2.43 12.11
CA GLY A 71 20.63 -1.11 12.74
C GLY A 71 19.85 0.04 12.10
N LYS A 72 18.98 -0.23 11.11
CA LYS A 72 18.16 0.80 10.44
C LYS A 72 16.76 0.98 11.05
N TYR A 73 16.25 -0.06 11.70
CA TYR A 73 14.86 -0.14 12.19
C TYR A 73 14.76 -0.12 13.73
N ALA A 74 15.85 0.20 14.43
CA ALA A 74 15.93 0.22 15.90
C ALA A 74 15.24 -0.99 16.57
N VAL A 75 14.15 -0.77 17.32
CA VAL A 75 13.41 -1.80 18.08
C VAL A 75 12.85 -2.89 17.15
N ASP A 76 12.46 -2.51 15.93
CA ASP A 76 11.84 -3.41 14.95
C ASP A 76 12.83 -4.34 14.25
N SER A 77 14.15 -4.15 14.43
CA SER A 77 15.17 -5.01 13.82
C SER A 77 15.03 -6.48 14.22
N LYS A 78 14.41 -6.77 15.38
CA LYS A 78 14.15 -8.14 15.86
C LYS A 78 13.04 -8.86 15.08
N LEU A 79 12.28 -8.12 14.28
CA LEU A 79 11.13 -8.63 13.54
C LEU A 79 11.48 -9.02 12.09
N ILE A 80 12.76 -9.02 11.73
CA ILE A 80 13.22 -9.37 10.38
C ILE A 80 13.25 -10.90 10.20
N TYR A 81 12.89 -11.36 9.00
CA TYR A 81 13.03 -12.77 8.60
C TYR A 81 14.42 -13.02 8.03
N ASP A 82 15.25 -13.77 8.76
CA ASP A 82 16.53 -14.27 8.26
C ASP A 82 16.35 -15.55 7.42
N LEU A 83 17.14 -15.69 6.37
CA LEU A 83 17.26 -16.93 5.61
C LEU A 83 18.25 -17.87 6.32
N ALA A 84 18.06 -19.18 6.13
CA ALA A 84 18.98 -20.18 6.68
C ALA A 84 20.37 -20.03 6.06
N ASP A 85 21.41 -20.23 6.87
CA ASP A 85 22.78 -20.30 6.37
C ASP A 85 22.98 -21.61 5.60
N GLN A 86 23.38 -21.49 4.35
CA GLN A 86 23.65 -22.59 3.43
C GLN A 86 25.09 -22.55 2.90
N GLY A 87 26.00 -21.87 3.61
CA GLY A 87 27.42 -21.76 3.24
C GLY A 87 27.77 -20.58 2.34
N GLY A 88 26.91 -19.55 2.30
CA GLY A 88 27.05 -18.36 1.46
C GLY A 88 26.85 -17.06 2.22
N GLU A 89 26.36 -16.04 1.52
CA GLU A 89 26.03 -14.75 2.12
C GLU A 89 24.83 -14.87 3.08
N LEU A 90 24.86 -14.12 4.18
CA LEU A 90 23.75 -14.08 5.13
C LEU A 90 22.69 -13.09 4.62
N LEU A 91 21.49 -13.62 4.37
CA LEU A 91 20.40 -12.89 3.73
C LEU A 91 19.22 -12.73 4.67
N ALA A 92 18.45 -11.67 4.46
CA ALA A 92 17.21 -11.40 5.18
C ALA A 92 16.15 -10.81 4.24
N LEU A 93 14.88 -11.15 4.47
CA LEU A 93 13.77 -10.56 3.72
C LEU A 93 13.62 -9.09 4.06
N ARG A 94 13.33 -8.27 3.05
CA ARG A 94 13.11 -6.83 3.22
C ARG A 94 11.93 -6.53 4.15
N TYR A 95 12.19 -5.67 5.14
CA TYR A 95 11.20 -5.23 6.14
C TYR A 95 10.31 -4.09 5.61
N ASP A 96 10.88 -3.25 4.74
CA ASP A 96 10.22 -2.17 4.01
C ASP A 96 10.82 -2.01 2.60
N LEU A 97 10.36 -1.00 1.85
CA LEU A 97 10.94 -0.63 0.53
C LEU A 97 11.88 0.58 0.60
N THR A 98 11.86 1.35 1.70
CA THR A 98 12.70 2.54 1.91
C THR A 98 14.18 2.20 2.02
N VAL A 99 14.55 1.19 2.83
CA VAL A 99 15.96 0.82 3.01
C VAL A 99 16.56 0.19 1.74
N PRO A 100 15.87 -0.74 1.04
CA PRO A 100 16.29 -1.18 -0.29
C PRO A 100 16.49 -0.03 -1.28
N PHE A 101 15.63 1.00 -1.22
CA PHE A 101 15.78 2.20 -2.05
C PHE A 101 17.01 3.04 -1.68
N ALA A 102 17.27 3.27 -0.39
CA ALA A 102 18.46 3.98 0.04
C ALA A 102 19.75 3.26 -0.38
N ARG A 103 19.78 1.93 -0.27
CA ARG A 103 20.85 1.08 -0.80
C ARG A 103 20.97 1.21 -2.32
N TYR A 104 19.85 1.21 -3.06
CA TYR A 104 19.83 1.41 -4.52
C TYR A 104 20.47 2.73 -4.94
N LEU A 105 20.10 3.83 -4.28
CA LEU A 105 20.68 5.15 -4.55
C LEU A 105 22.18 5.17 -4.32
N ALA A 106 22.63 4.66 -3.16
CA ALA A 106 24.03 4.66 -2.77
C ALA A 106 24.91 3.77 -3.68
N MET A 107 24.39 2.60 -4.07
CA MET A 107 25.08 1.64 -4.94
C MET A 107 25.24 2.19 -6.36
N ASN A 108 24.17 2.76 -6.93
CA ASN A 108 24.18 3.28 -8.30
C ASN A 108 24.67 4.74 -8.38
N LYS A 109 25.04 5.34 -7.25
CA LYS A 109 25.50 6.74 -7.13
C LYS A 109 24.49 7.76 -7.67
N VAL A 110 23.21 7.43 -7.59
CA VAL A 110 22.09 8.30 -7.99
C VAL A 110 21.90 9.38 -6.93
N THR A 111 21.88 10.64 -7.36
CA THR A 111 21.70 11.81 -6.47
C THR A 111 20.32 12.43 -6.58
N ASN A 112 19.59 12.15 -7.66
CA ASN A 112 18.22 12.58 -7.84
C ASN A 112 17.41 11.50 -8.55
N THR A 113 16.19 11.26 -8.10
CA THR A 113 15.20 10.43 -8.79
C THR A 113 13.85 10.65 -8.14
N LYS A 114 12.78 10.44 -8.90
CA LYS A 114 11.42 10.36 -8.40
C LYS A 114 10.87 8.99 -8.80
N ARG A 115 10.55 8.15 -7.83
CA ARG A 115 10.24 6.74 -8.08
C ARG A 115 9.07 6.23 -7.25
N TYR A 116 8.34 5.27 -7.80
CA TYR A 116 7.43 4.41 -7.04
C TYR A 116 7.90 2.96 -7.04
N HIS A 117 7.53 2.21 -5.99
CA HIS A 117 7.80 0.79 -5.86
C HIS A 117 6.62 0.12 -5.16
N ILE A 118 5.98 -0.83 -5.83
CA ILE A 118 4.86 -1.59 -5.28
C ILE A 118 5.30 -3.04 -5.13
N ALA A 119 5.48 -3.49 -3.90
CA ALA A 119 5.95 -4.84 -3.64
C ALA A 119 5.58 -5.33 -2.24
N LYS A 120 5.67 -6.65 -2.05
CA LYS A 120 5.48 -7.27 -0.75
C LYS A 120 6.69 -7.04 0.16
N VAL A 121 6.40 -6.90 1.46
CA VAL A 121 7.37 -6.80 2.55
C VAL A 121 7.04 -7.78 3.67
N TYR A 122 8.04 -8.07 4.51
CA TYR A 122 7.98 -9.18 5.44
C TYR A 122 8.34 -8.74 6.86
N ARG A 123 7.40 -8.93 7.79
CA ARG A 123 7.57 -8.55 9.20
C ARG A 123 7.12 -9.68 10.10
N ARG A 124 7.96 -10.12 11.04
CA ARG A 124 7.64 -11.16 12.04
C ARG A 124 6.77 -10.64 13.18
N ASP A 125 5.89 -9.70 12.88
CA ASP A 125 4.93 -9.16 13.83
C ASP A 125 3.98 -10.27 14.33
N ASN A 126 3.26 -10.00 15.41
CA ASN A 126 2.19 -10.86 15.89
C ASN A 126 0.97 -10.64 15.00
N PRO A 127 0.64 -11.59 14.09
CA PRO A 127 -0.38 -11.34 13.10
C PRO A 127 -1.76 -11.36 13.76
N ALA A 128 -2.56 -10.36 13.43
CA ALA A 128 -3.97 -10.31 13.75
C ALA A 128 -4.72 -10.31 12.41
N MET A 129 -5.09 -11.51 11.94
CA MET A 129 -5.69 -11.71 10.60
C MET A 129 -6.97 -10.90 10.45
N ASN A 130 -7.78 -10.82 11.51
CA ASN A 130 -9.00 -10.03 11.53
C ASN A 130 -8.71 -8.52 11.49
N ARG A 131 -7.53 -8.07 11.93
CA ARG A 131 -7.15 -6.64 12.02
C ARG A 131 -6.28 -6.17 10.85
N GLY A 132 -6.13 -6.97 9.79
CA GLY A 132 -5.28 -6.66 8.64
C GLY A 132 -3.76 -6.63 8.92
N ARG A 133 -3.33 -7.05 10.12
CA ARG A 133 -1.90 -7.12 10.50
C ARG A 133 -1.35 -8.47 10.06
N LEU A 134 -0.69 -8.47 8.91
CA LEU A 134 -0.10 -9.64 8.28
C LEU A 134 1.42 -9.67 8.47
N ARG A 135 2.02 -10.84 8.22
CA ARG A 135 3.48 -11.02 8.17
C ARG A 135 4.05 -10.85 6.78
N GLU A 136 3.21 -11.05 5.77
CA GLU A 136 3.45 -10.71 4.37
C GLU A 136 2.33 -9.78 3.90
N PHE A 137 2.68 -8.61 3.39
CA PHE A 137 1.72 -7.64 2.85
C PHE A 137 2.37 -6.70 1.85
N TYR A 138 1.55 -6.04 1.02
CA TYR A 138 2.03 -5.04 0.07
C TYR A 138 2.30 -3.68 0.74
N GLN A 139 3.40 -3.05 0.32
CA GLN A 139 3.62 -1.62 0.44
C GLN A 139 3.58 -1.00 -0.97
N CYS A 140 3.06 0.23 -1.03
CA CYS A 140 3.03 1.04 -2.25
C CYS A 140 3.74 2.35 -1.94
N ASP A 141 5.03 2.39 -2.24
CA ASP A 141 5.90 3.49 -1.86
C ASP A 141 6.12 4.44 -3.04
N PHE A 142 6.22 5.72 -2.73
CA PHE A 142 6.58 6.78 -3.67
C PHE A 142 7.54 7.72 -2.98
N ASP A 143 8.68 7.99 -3.60
CA ASP A 143 9.75 8.76 -3.00
C ASP A 143 10.42 9.70 -4.01
N ILE A 144 10.77 10.88 -3.51
CA ILE A 144 11.50 11.93 -4.21
C ILE A 144 12.84 12.05 -3.52
N ALA A 145 13.91 11.69 -4.22
CA ALA A 145 15.29 11.85 -3.78
C ALA A 145 15.95 13.00 -4.55
N GLY A 146 16.70 13.83 -3.84
CA GLY A 146 17.48 14.93 -4.39
C GLY A 146 17.46 16.19 -3.52
N GLN A 147 18.40 17.08 -3.79
CA GLN A 147 18.45 18.40 -3.18
C GLN A 147 17.53 19.35 -3.96
N TYR A 148 16.47 19.81 -3.30
CA TYR A 148 15.48 20.74 -3.84
C TYR A 148 15.18 21.85 -2.83
N ASP A 149 14.39 22.83 -3.24
CA ASP A 149 13.92 23.88 -2.35
C ASP A 149 12.94 23.32 -1.31
N ALA A 150 12.92 23.98 -0.15
CA ALA A 150 12.22 23.51 1.04
C ALA A 150 10.73 23.24 0.76
N MET A 151 10.23 22.13 1.31
CA MET A 151 8.82 21.74 1.37
C MET A 151 8.09 21.49 0.04
N LEU A 152 8.69 21.77 -1.12
CA LEU A 152 8.10 21.47 -2.43
C LEU A 152 7.82 19.96 -2.61
N PRO A 153 8.83 19.06 -2.52
CA PRO A 153 8.57 17.63 -2.70
C PRO A 153 7.76 17.04 -1.53
N ASP A 154 7.89 17.58 -0.32
CA ASP A 154 7.13 17.16 0.86
C ASP A 154 5.63 17.40 0.65
N THR A 155 5.27 18.55 0.06
CA THR A 155 3.88 18.87 -0.22
C THR A 155 3.35 18.07 -1.42
N GLU A 156 4.18 17.79 -2.44
CA GLU A 156 3.80 16.88 -3.55
C GLU A 156 3.45 15.48 -3.00
N CYS A 157 4.20 14.96 -2.03
CA CYS A 157 3.91 13.71 -1.34
C CYS A 157 2.51 13.70 -0.69
N ILE A 158 2.14 14.79 0.02
CA ILE A 158 0.81 14.93 0.63
C ILE A 158 -0.28 15.01 -0.45
N LYS A 159 -0.03 15.75 -1.54
CA LYS A 159 -0.94 15.85 -2.67
C LYS A 159 -1.23 14.47 -3.28
N ILE A 160 -0.22 13.63 -3.45
CA ILE A 160 -0.38 12.25 -3.97
C ILE A 160 -1.23 11.40 -3.01
N ILE A 161 -1.00 11.48 -1.69
CA ILE A 161 -1.86 10.80 -0.71
C ILE A 161 -3.32 11.21 -0.92
N VAL A 162 -3.60 12.51 -0.98
CA VAL A 162 -4.95 13.04 -1.13
C VAL A 162 -5.59 12.56 -2.45
N GLU A 163 -4.87 12.61 -3.58
CA GLU A 163 -5.38 12.13 -4.86
C GLU A 163 -5.71 10.63 -4.85
N ILE A 164 -4.82 9.80 -4.30
CA ILE A 164 -5.02 8.36 -4.21
C ILE A 164 -6.25 8.07 -3.36
N LEU A 165 -6.31 8.57 -2.12
CA LEU A 165 -7.39 8.24 -1.20
C LEU A 165 -8.74 8.79 -1.69
N SER A 166 -8.78 9.99 -2.27
CA SER A 166 -10.00 10.53 -2.90
C SER A 166 -10.47 9.71 -4.12
N SER A 167 -9.55 9.05 -4.85
CA SER A 167 -9.91 8.21 -6.00
C SER A 167 -10.47 6.83 -5.64
N LEU A 168 -10.29 6.39 -4.38
CA LEU A 168 -10.60 5.04 -3.95
C LEU A 168 -12.01 4.86 -3.37
N ASP A 169 -12.83 5.92 -3.28
CA ASP A 169 -14.18 5.88 -2.69
C ASP A 169 -14.22 5.10 -1.36
N ILE A 170 -13.28 5.40 -0.48
CA ILE A 170 -13.11 4.69 0.81
C ILE A 170 -13.76 5.42 1.98
N GLY A 171 -14.35 6.60 1.75
CA GLY A 171 -14.90 7.45 2.80
C GLY A 171 -14.06 8.71 3.04
N ASP A 172 -14.34 9.37 4.15
CA ASP A 172 -13.65 10.60 4.53
C ASP A 172 -12.30 10.31 5.20
N PHE A 173 -11.34 11.23 5.06
CA PHE A 173 -10.01 11.10 5.65
C PHE A 173 -9.36 12.46 5.89
N VAL A 174 -8.39 12.46 6.81
CA VAL A 174 -7.51 13.59 7.12
C VAL A 174 -6.04 13.15 7.09
N VAL A 175 -5.17 14.00 6.55
CA VAL A 175 -3.71 13.84 6.58
C VAL A 175 -3.17 14.67 7.73
N LYS A 176 -2.77 13.99 8.80
CA LYS A 176 -2.03 14.58 9.91
C LYS A 176 -0.59 14.88 9.45
N VAL A 177 -0.08 16.05 9.83
CA VAL A 177 1.30 16.48 9.56
C VAL A 177 1.97 16.95 10.84
N ASN A 178 3.27 16.74 10.94
CA ASN A 178 4.11 17.27 12.00
C ASN A 178 5.57 17.36 11.51
N HIS A 179 6.49 17.83 12.34
CA HIS A 179 7.89 17.98 11.98
C HIS A 179 8.82 17.51 13.09
N ARG A 180 9.79 16.65 12.76
CA ARG A 180 10.69 16.08 13.76
C ARG A 180 11.56 17.13 14.47
N LYS A 181 12.03 18.16 13.75
CA LYS A 181 12.76 19.27 14.38
C LYS A 181 11.89 20.04 15.36
N LEU A 182 10.60 20.22 15.04
CA LEU A 182 9.66 20.90 15.92
C LEU A 182 9.51 20.13 17.24
N LEU A 183 9.30 18.81 17.18
CA LEU A 183 9.25 17.97 18.37
C LEU A 183 10.53 18.06 19.22
N ARG A 184 11.70 18.08 18.58
CA ARG A 184 12.97 18.28 19.29
C ARG A 184 13.03 19.63 20.00
N GLY A 185 12.58 20.69 19.32
CA GLY A 185 12.48 22.02 19.89
C GLY A 185 11.48 22.11 21.05
N ILE A 186 10.30 21.50 20.91
CA ILE A 186 9.27 21.43 21.97
C ILE A 186 9.85 20.71 23.21
N PHE A 187 10.45 19.53 23.03
CA PHE A 187 11.01 18.78 24.15
C PHE A 187 12.16 19.54 24.83
N ALA A 188 13.02 20.21 24.05
CA ALA A 188 14.05 21.08 24.60
C ALA A 188 13.47 22.26 25.40
N ALA A 189 12.43 22.92 24.89
CA ALA A 189 11.72 24.00 25.58
C ALA A 189 11.05 23.53 26.89
N CYS A 190 10.56 22.29 26.93
CA CYS A 190 9.98 21.67 28.14
C CYS A 190 11.05 21.30 29.18
N GLY A 191 12.33 21.19 28.80
CA GLY A 191 13.45 20.82 29.67
C GLY A 191 13.89 19.36 29.54
N VAL A 192 13.55 18.68 28.45
CA VAL A 192 13.99 17.30 28.18
C VAL A 192 15.47 17.32 27.73
N PRO A 193 16.35 16.54 28.38
CA PRO A 193 17.73 16.38 27.93
C PRO A 193 17.83 15.72 26.55
N ASP A 194 18.75 16.18 25.69
CA ASP A 194 18.86 15.70 24.30
C ASP A 194 19.06 14.18 24.18
N HIS A 195 19.82 13.57 25.10
CA HIS A 195 20.04 12.11 25.11
C HIS A 195 18.78 11.28 25.40
N LYS A 196 17.72 11.90 25.95
CA LYS A 196 16.42 11.27 26.20
C LYS A 196 15.41 11.50 25.06
N PHE A 197 15.74 12.33 24.07
CA PHE A 197 14.83 12.70 22.98
C PHE A 197 14.15 11.49 22.34
N ASN A 198 14.92 10.47 21.97
CA ASN A 198 14.39 9.28 21.30
C ASN A 198 13.43 8.47 22.19
N SER A 199 13.69 8.39 23.50
CA SER A 199 12.82 7.67 24.43
C SER A 199 11.47 8.38 24.57
N ILE A 200 11.51 9.69 24.78
CA ILE A 200 10.30 10.53 24.88
C ILE A 200 9.52 10.56 23.57
N TYR A 201 10.22 10.62 22.43
CA TYR A 201 9.60 10.52 21.12
C TYR A 201 8.82 9.21 20.95
N CYS A 202 9.37 8.07 21.42
CA CYS A 202 8.67 6.79 21.42
C CYS A 202 7.52 6.71 22.43
N ALA A 203 7.64 7.35 23.59
CA ALA A 203 6.55 7.42 24.55
C ALA A 203 5.36 8.22 23.99
N VAL A 204 5.61 9.33 23.27
CA VAL A 204 4.57 10.10 22.57
C VAL A 204 3.89 9.29 21.46
N ASP A 205 4.64 8.48 20.70
CA ASP A 205 4.10 7.59 19.64
C ASP A 205 3.04 6.63 20.16
N LYS A 206 3.09 6.26 21.44
CA LYS A 206 2.11 5.36 22.06
C LYS A 206 0.77 6.03 22.39
N LEU A 207 0.64 7.35 22.28
CA LEU A 207 -0.63 8.05 22.54
C LEU A 207 -1.76 7.68 21.58
N ASP A 208 -1.42 7.04 20.46
CA ASP A 208 -2.38 6.45 19.54
C ASP A 208 -3.03 5.16 20.08
N LYS A 209 -2.40 4.50 21.07
CA LYS A 209 -2.78 3.17 21.57
C LYS A 209 -3.10 3.15 23.06
N ILE A 210 -2.40 3.94 23.87
CA ILE A 210 -2.53 3.94 25.33
C ILE A 210 -2.89 5.33 25.84
N THR A 211 -3.39 5.39 27.07
CA THR A 211 -3.86 6.65 27.64
C THR A 211 -2.70 7.59 27.98
N TRP A 212 -2.97 8.89 28.05
CA TRP A 212 -1.99 9.87 28.56
C TRP A 212 -1.48 9.50 29.96
N ALA A 213 -2.32 8.92 30.82
CA ALA A 213 -1.91 8.50 32.16
C ALA A 213 -0.79 7.44 32.11
N ASP A 214 -0.89 6.49 31.19
CA ASP A 214 0.11 5.44 30.99
C ASP A 214 1.39 6.00 30.37
N VAL A 215 1.28 6.85 29.34
CA VAL A 215 2.45 7.54 28.72
C VAL A 215 3.16 8.42 29.74
N ARG A 216 2.42 9.18 30.55
CA ARG A 216 2.97 10.01 31.61
C ARG A 216 3.73 9.18 32.64
N LYS A 217 3.18 8.02 33.01
CA LYS A 217 3.83 7.10 33.94
C LYS A 217 5.14 6.57 33.37
N GLU A 218 5.17 6.16 32.10
CA GLU A 218 6.40 5.73 31.41
C GLU A 218 7.47 6.83 31.42
N MET A 219 7.12 8.06 31.05
CA MET A 219 8.06 9.19 31.01
C MET A 219 8.63 9.57 32.39
N VAL A 220 7.87 9.35 33.46
CA VAL A 220 8.31 9.65 34.83
C VAL A 220 9.10 8.48 35.42
N ASP A 221 8.54 7.26 35.36
CA ASP A 221 9.06 6.09 36.07
C ASP A 221 10.23 5.45 35.31
N GLU A 222 10.15 5.33 33.99
CA GLU A 222 11.18 4.67 33.16
C GLU A 222 12.23 5.67 32.65
N ASP A 223 11.78 6.81 32.13
CA ASP A 223 12.69 7.83 31.60
C ASP A 223 13.22 8.79 32.68
N GLY A 224 12.67 8.78 33.89
CA GLY A 224 13.14 9.61 35.00
C GLY A 224 13.01 11.11 34.74
N LEU A 225 11.95 11.55 34.04
CA LEU A 225 11.65 12.98 33.90
C LEU A 225 10.88 13.50 35.12
N ALA A 226 11.10 14.77 35.44
CA ALA A 226 10.31 15.44 36.47
C ALA A 226 8.85 15.57 36.01
N PRO A 227 7.85 15.32 36.88
CA PRO A 227 6.44 15.44 36.53
C PRO A 227 6.07 16.78 35.88
N SER A 228 6.66 17.88 36.34
CA SER A 228 6.45 19.22 35.78
C SER A 228 6.96 19.40 34.35
N VAL A 229 7.97 18.62 33.92
CA VAL A 229 8.44 18.60 32.52
C VAL A 229 7.43 17.84 31.65
N VAL A 230 6.95 16.70 32.14
CA VAL A 230 5.98 15.85 31.42
C VAL A 230 4.64 16.56 31.25
N ASP A 231 4.18 17.29 32.28
CA ASP A 231 2.95 18.08 32.21
C ASP A 231 3.07 19.23 31.19
N LYS A 232 4.26 19.86 31.05
CA LYS A 232 4.52 20.84 29.98
C LYS A 232 4.52 20.21 28.58
N ILE A 233 5.05 18.99 28.43
CA ILE A 233 5.02 18.28 27.14
C ILE A 233 3.56 18.08 26.71
N TRP A 234 2.69 17.71 27.65
CA TRP A 234 1.26 17.52 27.38
C TRP A 234 0.56 18.78 26.88
N GLU A 235 0.90 19.96 27.40
CA GLU A 235 0.33 21.24 26.95
C GLU A 235 0.51 21.46 25.44
N TYR A 236 1.61 20.97 24.86
CA TYR A 236 1.85 21.03 23.42
C TYR A 236 1.31 19.81 22.68
N VAL A 237 1.56 18.62 23.18
CA VAL A 237 1.26 17.35 22.48
C VAL A 237 -0.23 17.16 22.24
N GLN A 238 -1.10 17.67 23.11
CA GLN A 238 -2.55 17.59 22.91
C GLN A 238 -3.10 18.55 21.84
N LEU A 239 -2.26 19.42 21.27
CA LEU A 239 -2.69 20.42 20.29
C LEU A 239 -2.77 19.82 18.88
N SER A 240 -3.90 20.08 18.21
CA SER A 240 -4.08 19.84 16.78
C SER A 240 -4.91 20.96 16.15
N GLY A 241 -4.71 21.22 14.86
CA GLY A 241 -5.40 22.30 14.15
C GLY A 241 -4.86 22.57 12.75
N GLY A 242 -5.23 23.70 12.17
CA GLY A 242 -4.72 24.15 10.86
C GLY A 242 -3.56 25.15 10.99
N ILE A 243 -3.46 26.03 9.99
CA ILE A 243 -2.48 27.12 9.94
C ILE A 243 -2.55 28.05 11.17
N GLU A 244 -3.74 28.24 11.74
CA GLU A 244 -3.96 29.06 12.93
C GLU A 244 -3.14 28.56 14.14
N LEU A 245 -2.99 27.24 14.28
CA LEU A 245 -2.18 26.65 15.35
C LEU A 245 -0.69 26.92 15.10
N VAL A 246 -0.24 26.84 13.86
CA VAL A 246 1.14 27.16 13.47
C VAL A 246 1.46 28.61 13.80
N GLU A 247 0.55 29.54 13.51
CA GLU A 247 0.71 30.96 13.84
C GLU A 247 0.70 31.23 15.34
N LYS A 248 -0.12 30.49 16.10
CA LYS A 248 -0.14 30.55 17.57
C LYS A 248 1.21 30.10 18.15
N LEU A 249 1.71 28.95 17.72
CA LEU A 249 3.00 28.41 18.20
C LEU A 249 4.20 29.26 17.76
N SER A 250 4.12 29.89 16.58
CA SER A 250 5.15 30.83 16.09
C SER A 250 5.29 32.09 16.95
N LYS A 251 4.30 32.40 17.80
CA LYS A 251 4.33 33.53 18.75
C LYS A 251 4.73 33.09 20.17
N ASP A 252 4.90 31.79 20.41
CA ASP A 252 5.27 31.27 21.72
C ASP A 252 6.74 31.57 22.03
N LYS A 253 6.98 32.30 23.13
CA LYS A 253 8.33 32.69 23.57
C LYS A 253 9.19 31.50 23.98
N ASN A 254 8.58 30.41 24.45
CA ASN A 254 9.29 29.19 24.84
C ASN A 254 9.76 28.39 23.62
N LEU A 255 9.05 28.49 22.50
CA LEU A 255 9.43 27.80 21.26
C LEU A 255 10.36 28.66 20.41
N THR A 256 10.12 29.96 20.34
CA THR A 256 10.95 30.89 19.55
C THR A 256 12.38 31.05 20.08
N CYS A 257 12.67 30.61 21.33
CA CYS A 257 14.03 30.53 21.84
C CYS A 257 14.79 29.25 21.40
N GLN A 258 14.12 28.31 20.74
CA GLN A 258 14.69 27.05 20.26
C GLN A 258 14.79 27.06 18.72
N GLU A 259 16.02 27.03 18.19
CA GLU A 259 16.30 27.04 16.75
C GLU A 259 15.54 25.93 16.00
N ASN A 260 15.57 24.69 16.51
CA ASN A 260 14.85 23.56 15.91
C ASN A 260 13.32 23.75 15.87
N ALA A 261 12.74 24.46 16.84
CA ALA A 261 11.30 24.75 16.85
C ALA A 261 10.96 25.80 15.80
N VAL A 262 11.78 26.85 15.68
CA VAL A 262 11.60 27.91 14.68
C VAL A 262 11.68 27.32 13.27
N GLU A 263 12.75 26.58 12.95
CA GLU A 263 12.89 25.93 11.64
C GLU A 263 11.69 25.01 11.33
N GLY A 264 11.29 24.18 12.30
CA GLY A 264 10.16 23.27 12.10
C GLY A 264 8.83 23.98 11.88
N LEU A 265 8.58 25.11 12.55
CA LEU A 265 7.37 25.91 12.35
C LEU A 265 7.38 26.66 11.01
N GLU A 266 8.54 27.16 10.58
CA GLU A 266 8.71 27.79 9.27
C GLU A 266 8.45 26.78 8.13
N ASP A 267 9.01 25.58 8.24
CA ASP A 267 8.78 24.48 7.29
C ASP A 267 7.30 24.09 7.23
N ILE A 268 6.63 23.93 8.39
CA ILE A 268 5.19 23.62 8.43
C ILE A 268 4.37 24.77 7.82
N LYS A 269 4.70 26.03 8.14
CA LYS A 269 4.01 27.21 7.59
C LYS A 269 4.13 27.24 6.06
N LEU A 270 5.32 26.98 5.53
CA LEU A 270 5.56 26.91 4.10
C LEU A 270 4.78 25.76 3.44
N LEU A 271 4.76 24.59 4.07
CA LEU A 271 3.96 23.44 3.63
C LEU A 271 2.47 23.79 3.52
N PHE A 272 1.90 24.50 4.50
CA PHE A 272 0.49 24.91 4.44
C PHE A 272 0.21 25.89 3.28
N SER A 273 1.15 26.79 2.97
CA SER A 273 1.03 27.69 1.81
C SER A 273 1.02 26.92 0.48
N TYR A 274 1.83 25.86 0.36
CA TYR A 274 1.83 25.00 -0.81
C TYR A 274 0.58 24.10 -0.86
N CYS A 275 0.10 23.59 0.28
CA CYS A 275 -1.18 22.88 0.38
C CYS A 275 -2.36 23.74 -0.10
N GLU A 276 -2.35 25.03 0.22
CA GLU A 276 -3.36 25.99 -0.26
C GLU A 276 -3.27 26.14 -1.79
N SER A 277 -2.07 26.25 -2.33
CA SER A 277 -1.83 26.32 -3.78
C SER A 277 -2.31 25.06 -4.51
N TYR A 278 -2.23 23.89 -3.87
CA TYR A 278 -2.77 22.63 -4.40
C TYR A 278 -4.28 22.43 -4.13
N GLY A 279 -4.92 23.30 -3.35
CA GLY A 279 -6.32 23.18 -2.97
C GLY A 279 -6.63 22.00 -2.05
N ILE A 280 -5.67 21.58 -1.21
CA ILE A 280 -5.80 20.41 -0.32
C ILE A 280 -5.78 20.76 1.18
N THR A 281 -5.74 22.04 1.55
CA THR A 281 -5.64 22.49 2.95
C THR A 281 -6.75 21.94 3.85
N ASN A 282 -7.97 21.76 3.32
CA ASN A 282 -9.10 21.17 4.04
C ASN A 282 -8.91 19.68 4.42
N ARG A 283 -7.91 19.01 3.84
CA ARG A 283 -7.56 17.62 4.12
C ARG A 283 -6.35 17.48 5.04
N VAL A 284 -5.72 18.59 5.44
CA VAL A 284 -4.46 18.59 6.18
C VAL A 284 -4.67 19.15 7.59
N SER A 285 -4.21 18.43 8.60
CA SER A 285 -4.26 18.84 10.01
C SER A 285 -2.86 18.77 10.62
N PHE A 286 -2.41 19.86 11.21
CA PHE A 286 -1.20 19.87 12.02
C PHE A 286 -1.51 19.26 13.40
N ASP A 287 -0.86 18.15 13.73
CA ASP A 287 -1.09 17.40 14.97
C ASP A 287 0.25 17.19 15.69
N VAL A 288 0.43 17.83 16.84
CA VAL A 288 1.71 17.82 17.58
C VAL A 288 1.98 16.44 18.20
N SER A 289 0.95 15.67 18.52
CA SER A 289 1.11 14.31 19.05
C SER A 289 1.63 13.33 17.99
N MET A 290 1.45 13.66 16.72
CA MET A 290 1.78 12.75 15.64
C MET A 290 3.30 12.57 15.58
N THR A 291 3.72 11.36 15.93
CA THR A 291 5.07 10.86 15.78
C THR A 291 4.98 9.57 14.95
N ARG A 292 6.08 9.16 14.34
CA ARG A 292 6.17 7.87 13.65
C ARG A 292 7.41 7.14 14.15
N GLY A 293 7.23 5.89 14.57
CA GLY A 293 8.25 5.04 15.19
C GLY A 293 9.51 4.70 14.36
N LEU A 294 9.63 5.18 13.12
CA LEU A 294 10.84 4.98 12.33
C LEU A 294 11.85 6.10 12.59
N TYR A 295 12.97 5.75 13.21
CA TYR A 295 14.01 6.70 13.65
C TYR A 295 14.73 7.43 12.52
N TYR A 296 14.52 7.04 11.27
CA TYR A 296 15.24 7.61 10.13
C TYR A 296 14.65 8.94 9.62
N TYR A 297 13.45 9.34 10.05
CA TYR A 297 12.90 10.64 9.67
C TYR A 297 13.76 11.78 10.23
N THR A 298 13.90 12.87 9.47
CA THR A 298 14.72 14.04 9.80
C THR A 298 13.94 15.35 9.74
N GLY A 299 12.82 15.38 9.02
CA GLY A 299 12.02 16.59 8.79
C GLY A 299 10.52 16.36 8.95
N ALA A 300 9.75 16.76 7.95
CA ALA A 300 8.29 16.60 7.93
C ALA A 300 7.92 15.12 8.02
N ILE A 301 6.85 14.85 8.75
CA ILE A 301 6.21 13.55 8.87
C ILE A 301 4.73 13.73 8.56
N PHE A 302 4.11 12.69 8.01
CA PHE A 302 2.69 12.71 7.69
C PHE A 302 2.05 11.33 7.83
N GLU A 303 0.77 11.35 8.16
CA GLU A 303 -0.05 10.16 8.35
C GLU A 303 -1.50 10.44 7.93
N ALA A 304 -2.04 9.62 7.03
CA ALA A 304 -3.44 9.69 6.67
C ALA A 304 -4.25 8.73 7.54
N VAL A 305 -5.30 9.25 8.17
CA VAL A 305 -6.27 8.49 8.96
C VAL A 305 -7.66 8.72 8.40
N MET A 306 -8.50 7.70 8.43
CA MET A 306 -9.90 7.86 8.01
C MET A 306 -10.71 8.66 9.06
N THR A 307 -11.80 9.28 8.63
CA THR A 307 -12.70 10.08 9.47
C THR A 307 -14.16 9.67 9.22
N GLY A 308 -15.07 9.82 10.20
CA GLY A 308 -16.51 9.61 9.99
C GLY A 308 -17.06 8.22 10.33
N ARG A 309 -18.28 7.88 9.83
CA ARG A 309 -19.02 6.65 10.19
C ARG A 309 -18.40 5.36 9.64
N GLU A 310 -17.52 5.42 8.64
CA GLU A 310 -16.75 4.25 8.17
C GLU A 310 -15.73 3.76 9.21
N THR A 311 -15.48 4.55 10.26
CA THR A 311 -14.82 4.08 11.48
C THR A 311 -15.58 2.94 12.13
N ALA A 312 -16.90 2.82 11.98
CA ALA A 312 -17.66 1.70 12.55
C ALA A 312 -17.42 0.38 11.80
N VAL A 313 -17.15 0.41 10.50
CA VAL A 313 -16.74 -0.79 9.74
C VAL A 313 -15.30 -1.14 10.08
N ALA A 314 -14.41 -0.14 10.13
CA ALA A 314 -13.02 -0.33 10.57
C ALA A 314 -12.91 -0.78 12.05
N ALA A 315 -13.80 -0.31 12.93
CA ALA A 315 -13.85 -0.63 14.36
C ALA A 315 -14.65 -1.91 14.66
N ALA A 316 -15.63 -2.29 13.84
CA ALA A 316 -16.25 -3.63 13.94
C ALA A 316 -15.26 -4.74 13.55
N ILE A 317 -14.24 -4.39 12.76
CA ILE A 317 -13.08 -5.24 12.44
C ILE A 317 -12.02 -5.16 13.56
N ASP A 318 -12.09 -4.15 14.44
CA ASP A 318 -11.09 -3.82 15.46
C ASP A 318 -11.73 -3.59 16.85
N GLU A 319 -12.17 -4.69 17.48
CA GLU A 319 -12.84 -4.73 18.80
C GLU A 319 -12.05 -4.11 19.97
N GLU A 320 -10.79 -3.71 19.76
CA GLU A 320 -9.90 -3.17 20.80
C GLU A 320 -9.50 -1.70 20.54
N CYS A 321 -9.95 -1.08 19.44
CA CYS A 321 -9.62 0.30 19.10
C CYS A 321 -10.84 1.21 19.18
N SER A 322 -11.33 1.43 20.41
CA SER A 322 -12.35 2.43 20.69
C SER A 322 -11.85 3.89 20.60
N MET A 323 -10.58 4.13 20.22
CA MET A 323 -10.01 5.49 20.16
C MET A 323 -9.07 5.82 18.98
N GLY A 324 -8.79 4.91 18.04
CA GLY A 324 -7.82 5.14 16.97
C GLY A 324 -8.29 4.68 15.60
N VAL A 325 -8.65 5.61 14.71
CA VAL A 325 -8.93 5.28 13.31
C VAL A 325 -7.63 4.87 12.63
N GLY A 326 -7.56 3.65 12.12
CA GLY A 326 -6.33 3.08 11.61
C GLY A 326 -5.72 3.85 10.42
N SER A 327 -4.44 4.20 10.54
CA SER A 327 -3.56 4.78 9.50
C SER A 327 -3.66 4.06 8.13
N VAL A 328 -4.00 4.78 7.06
CA VAL A 328 -4.14 4.24 5.69
C VAL A 328 -3.01 4.66 4.75
N ALA A 329 -2.23 5.67 5.14
CA ALA A 329 -0.99 6.04 4.47
C ALA A 329 -0.09 6.77 5.46
N GLY A 330 1.21 6.82 5.19
CA GLY A 330 2.08 7.72 5.93
C GLY A 330 3.46 7.79 5.33
N GLY A 331 4.31 8.62 5.91
CA GLY A 331 5.68 8.83 5.42
C GLY A 331 6.31 10.07 6.03
N GLY A 332 7.32 10.58 5.36
CA GLY A 332 8.06 11.75 5.81
C GLY A 332 9.40 11.91 5.11
N ARG A 333 10.14 12.92 5.54
CA ARG A 333 11.48 13.27 5.07
C ARG A 333 12.57 12.56 5.87
N TYR A 334 13.57 11.98 5.21
CA TYR A 334 14.60 11.11 5.80
C TYR A 334 16.00 11.30 5.18
N ASP A 335 16.55 12.51 5.27
CA ASP A 335 17.76 12.92 4.53
C ASP A 335 19.06 12.19 4.94
N GLY A 336 19.04 11.51 6.09
CA GLY A 336 20.19 10.81 6.63
C GLY A 336 20.38 9.38 6.11
N LEU A 337 19.33 8.75 5.57
CA LEU A 337 19.33 7.29 5.35
C LEU A 337 20.30 6.86 4.25
N VAL A 338 20.32 7.56 3.11
CA VAL A 338 21.23 7.24 1.98
C VAL A 338 22.70 7.41 2.38
N GLY A 339 22.99 8.42 3.20
CA GLY A 339 24.34 8.67 3.70
C GLY A 339 24.89 7.54 4.57
N MET A 340 24.03 6.67 5.12
CA MET A 340 24.48 5.49 5.86
C MET A 340 24.99 4.35 4.97
N PHE A 341 24.68 4.37 3.67
CA PHE A 341 25.10 3.37 2.68
C PHE A 341 26.20 3.86 1.76
N ASP A 342 26.35 5.18 1.60
CA ASP A 342 27.41 5.74 0.76
C ASP A 342 28.76 5.71 1.49
N SER A 343 29.79 5.15 0.85
CA SER A 343 31.13 5.00 1.42
C SER A 343 31.83 6.31 1.79
N LYS A 344 31.38 7.45 1.24
CA LYS A 344 31.89 8.79 1.58
C LYS A 344 30.92 9.57 2.47
N GLY A 345 29.84 8.94 2.94
CA GLY A 345 28.81 9.58 3.75
C GLY A 345 28.04 10.68 3.01
N ARG A 346 28.02 10.65 1.68
CA ARG A 346 27.29 11.66 0.88
C ARG A 346 25.80 11.55 1.17
N LYS A 347 25.22 12.64 1.65
CA LYS A 347 23.77 12.73 1.90
C LYS A 347 23.03 12.94 0.59
N VAL A 348 21.91 12.24 0.45
CA VAL A 348 20.91 12.48 -0.60
C VAL A 348 19.60 12.71 0.17
N PRO A 349 19.10 13.95 0.19
CA PRO A 349 17.82 14.25 0.82
C PRO A 349 16.71 13.46 0.17
N CYS A 350 15.79 12.91 0.97
CA CYS A 350 14.70 12.08 0.48
C CYS A 350 13.43 12.39 1.26
N VAL A 351 12.29 12.39 0.57
CA VAL A 351 10.95 12.42 1.16
C VAL A 351 10.07 11.43 0.42
N GLY A 352 9.20 10.75 1.13
CA GLY A 352 8.30 9.80 0.49
C GLY A 352 7.18 9.29 1.37
N ILE A 353 6.27 8.58 0.72
CA ILE A 353 5.01 8.10 1.25
C ILE A 353 4.91 6.59 1.03
N SER A 354 4.16 5.92 1.88
CA SER A 354 3.75 4.52 1.74
C SER A 354 2.25 4.42 1.96
N ILE A 355 1.53 3.85 0.99
CA ILE A 355 0.09 3.59 1.11
C ILE A 355 -0.13 2.23 1.78
N GLY A 356 -0.87 2.23 2.89
CA GLY A 356 -1.28 1.05 3.66
C GLY A 356 -2.37 0.26 2.96
N ILE A 357 -2.03 -0.34 1.82
CA ILE A 357 -3.01 -0.85 0.86
C ILE A 357 -3.83 -2.06 1.36
N GLU A 358 -3.31 -2.88 2.28
CA GLU A 358 -4.08 -4.02 2.81
C GLU A 358 -5.36 -3.57 3.52
N ARG A 359 -5.32 -2.45 4.25
CA ARG A 359 -6.51 -1.89 4.89
C ARG A 359 -7.52 -1.38 3.86
N LEU A 360 -7.03 -0.77 2.78
CA LEU A 360 -7.85 -0.30 1.66
C LEU A 360 -8.54 -1.47 0.95
N PHE A 361 -7.83 -2.59 0.74
CA PHE A 361 -8.43 -3.80 0.19
C PHE A 361 -9.55 -4.33 1.08
N SER A 362 -9.36 -4.39 2.40
CA SER A 362 -10.42 -4.84 3.32
C SER A 362 -11.68 -3.98 3.26
N ILE A 363 -11.53 -2.65 3.17
CA ILE A 363 -12.67 -1.73 3.05
C ILE A 363 -13.40 -1.94 1.71
N MET A 364 -12.65 -2.07 0.62
CA MET A 364 -13.25 -2.26 -0.70
C MET A 364 -13.86 -3.66 -0.89
N GLU A 365 -13.27 -4.70 -0.31
CA GLU A 365 -13.85 -6.05 -0.24
C GLU A 365 -15.17 -6.03 0.53
N ALA A 366 -15.24 -5.32 1.67
CA ALA A 366 -16.48 -5.17 2.43
C ALA A 366 -17.56 -4.43 1.64
N LYS A 367 -17.22 -3.30 1.01
CA LYS A 367 -18.16 -2.54 0.14
C LYS A 367 -18.65 -3.37 -1.05
N ALA A 368 -17.77 -4.16 -1.67
CA ALA A 368 -18.14 -5.03 -2.78
C ALA A 368 -19.15 -6.11 -2.34
N LEU A 369 -18.96 -6.70 -1.16
CA LEU A 369 -19.88 -7.68 -0.57
C LEU A 369 -21.26 -7.06 -0.27
N GLU A 370 -21.31 -5.81 0.21
CA GLU A 370 -22.56 -5.09 0.49
C GLU A 370 -23.34 -4.72 -0.79
N SER A 371 -22.63 -4.42 -1.88
CA SER A 371 -23.26 -3.94 -3.12
C SER A 371 -24.06 -5.00 -3.90
N GLU A 372 -23.96 -6.29 -3.52
CA GLU A 372 -24.44 -7.48 -4.26
C GLU A 372 -24.04 -7.54 -5.76
N GLN A 373 -23.22 -6.60 -6.23
CA GLN A 373 -22.74 -6.56 -7.60
C GLN A 373 -21.70 -7.64 -7.80
N LYS A 374 -21.97 -8.53 -8.75
CA LYS A 374 -21.04 -9.60 -9.09
C LYS A 374 -19.82 -9.03 -9.79
N MET A 375 -18.71 -8.96 -9.07
CA MET A 375 -17.44 -8.52 -9.65
C MET A 375 -16.94 -9.55 -10.67
N ARG A 376 -16.59 -9.07 -11.87
CA ARG A 376 -15.95 -9.90 -12.89
C ARG A 376 -14.53 -10.22 -12.48
N THR A 377 -14.16 -11.49 -12.58
CA THR A 377 -12.80 -12.00 -12.29
C THR A 377 -12.01 -12.34 -13.55
N THR A 378 -12.63 -12.17 -14.72
CA THR A 378 -12.01 -12.34 -16.04
C THR A 378 -12.40 -11.17 -16.93
N GLU A 379 -11.54 -10.87 -17.90
CA GLU A 379 -11.76 -9.80 -18.87
C GLU A 379 -12.30 -10.32 -20.21
N THR A 380 -12.82 -11.55 -20.25
CA THR A 380 -13.32 -12.18 -21.48
C THR A 380 -14.44 -11.36 -22.11
N GLU A 381 -14.23 -10.94 -23.35
CA GLU A 381 -15.15 -10.09 -24.09
C GLU A 381 -16.14 -10.91 -24.90
N VAL A 382 -15.68 -12.06 -25.43
CA VAL A 382 -16.47 -12.89 -26.34
C VAL A 382 -16.38 -14.37 -25.98
N TYR A 383 -17.49 -15.08 -26.03
CA TYR A 383 -17.53 -16.55 -25.91
C TYR A 383 -17.98 -17.21 -27.21
N VAL A 384 -17.23 -18.20 -27.71
CA VAL A 384 -17.55 -18.91 -28.96
C VAL A 384 -18.35 -20.18 -28.67
N ILE A 385 -19.55 -20.25 -29.22
CA ILE A 385 -20.57 -21.28 -29.03
C ILE A 385 -20.81 -22.00 -30.37
N ALA A 386 -20.86 -23.33 -30.32
CA ALA A 386 -21.29 -24.14 -31.47
C ALA A 386 -22.71 -24.66 -31.24
N ALA A 387 -23.59 -24.42 -32.20
CA ALA A 387 -24.98 -24.87 -32.14
C ALA A 387 -25.13 -26.38 -32.39
N GLN A 388 -24.16 -27.00 -33.08
CA GLN A 388 -24.18 -28.40 -33.49
C GLN A 388 -22.90 -29.13 -33.10
N LYS A 389 -22.95 -30.47 -33.16
CA LYS A 389 -21.81 -31.35 -32.84
C LYS A 389 -20.75 -31.30 -33.95
N GLY A 390 -19.50 -31.62 -33.60
CA GLY A 390 -18.40 -31.77 -34.58
C GLY A 390 -17.74 -30.46 -35.04
N MET A 391 -18.08 -29.32 -34.44
CA MET A 391 -17.60 -27.99 -34.84
C MET A 391 -16.38 -27.49 -34.04
N VAL A 392 -15.65 -28.40 -33.39
CA VAL A 392 -14.51 -28.03 -32.54
C VAL A 392 -13.44 -27.28 -33.34
N GLU A 393 -13.12 -27.74 -34.54
CA GLU A 393 -12.13 -27.09 -35.41
C GLU A 393 -12.54 -25.68 -35.82
N GLU A 394 -13.81 -25.46 -36.14
CA GLU A 394 -14.31 -24.13 -36.50
C GLU A 394 -14.31 -23.17 -35.30
N ARG A 395 -14.69 -23.64 -34.10
CA ARG A 395 -14.54 -22.82 -32.88
C ARG A 395 -13.07 -22.44 -32.65
N LEU A 396 -12.14 -23.39 -32.80
CA LEU A 396 -10.70 -23.13 -32.67
C LEU A 396 -10.20 -22.11 -33.68
N LYS A 397 -10.63 -22.19 -34.95
CA LYS A 397 -10.26 -21.21 -35.98
C LYS A 397 -10.79 -19.81 -35.66
N LEU A 398 -12.02 -19.70 -35.12
CA LEU A 398 -12.58 -18.42 -34.70
C LEU A 398 -11.86 -17.84 -33.48
N CYS A 399 -11.61 -18.65 -32.44
CA CYS A 399 -10.82 -18.24 -31.29
C CYS A 399 -9.46 -17.71 -31.73
N LYS A 400 -8.76 -18.42 -32.62
CA LYS A 400 -7.48 -17.95 -33.20
C LYS A 400 -7.65 -16.59 -33.87
N ALA A 401 -8.62 -16.43 -34.77
CA ALA A 401 -8.83 -15.16 -35.48
C ALA A 401 -9.15 -13.98 -34.53
N LEU A 402 -9.89 -14.24 -33.44
CA LEU A 402 -10.22 -13.24 -32.43
C LEU A 402 -9.02 -12.90 -31.55
N TRP A 403 -8.23 -13.90 -31.13
CA TRP A 403 -6.98 -13.68 -30.39
C TRP A 403 -5.94 -12.94 -31.23
N ASP A 404 -5.77 -13.28 -32.52
CA ASP A 404 -4.89 -12.57 -33.45
C ASP A 404 -5.30 -11.09 -33.62
N ALA A 405 -6.56 -10.75 -33.32
CA ALA A 405 -7.11 -9.40 -33.36
C ALA A 405 -7.14 -8.68 -32.01
N ASP A 406 -6.52 -9.27 -30.97
CA ASP A 406 -6.49 -8.81 -29.58
C ASP A 406 -7.89 -8.68 -28.94
N ILE A 407 -8.76 -9.66 -29.23
CA ILE A 407 -10.10 -9.79 -28.61
C ILE A 407 -10.07 -10.93 -27.60
N LYS A 408 -10.39 -10.62 -26.35
CA LYS A 408 -10.32 -11.58 -25.23
C LYS A 408 -11.43 -12.61 -25.38
N THR A 409 -11.08 -13.81 -25.82
CA THR A 409 -12.05 -14.81 -26.25
C THR A 409 -11.88 -16.14 -25.52
N GLU A 410 -13.00 -16.79 -25.19
CA GLU A 410 -13.03 -18.15 -24.65
C GLU A 410 -13.98 -19.07 -25.43
N GLN A 411 -13.85 -20.38 -25.21
CA GLN A 411 -14.78 -21.41 -25.68
C GLN A 411 -14.84 -22.57 -24.68
N SER A 412 -15.81 -23.48 -24.86
CA SER A 412 -15.87 -24.69 -24.06
C SER A 412 -14.78 -25.70 -24.44
N TYR A 413 -14.10 -26.26 -23.45
CA TYR A 413 -13.17 -27.38 -23.64
C TYR A 413 -13.84 -28.75 -23.83
N LYS A 414 -15.18 -28.78 -23.92
CA LYS A 414 -15.92 -29.99 -24.28
C LYS A 414 -16.15 -30.03 -25.78
N LYS A 415 -16.00 -31.22 -26.37
CA LYS A 415 -16.25 -31.46 -27.81
C LYS A 415 -17.68 -31.08 -28.22
N ASN A 416 -18.65 -31.34 -27.34
CA ASN A 416 -20.05 -31.04 -27.56
C ASN A 416 -20.65 -30.53 -26.23
N THR A 417 -21.23 -29.34 -26.25
CA THR A 417 -21.89 -28.72 -25.10
C THR A 417 -23.29 -28.29 -25.52
N LYS A 418 -24.24 -28.26 -24.58
CA LYS A 418 -25.55 -27.66 -24.85
C LYS A 418 -25.41 -26.15 -24.82
N MET A 419 -25.95 -25.44 -25.81
CA MET A 419 -25.88 -23.97 -25.88
C MET A 419 -26.37 -23.29 -24.60
N LEU A 420 -27.45 -23.80 -23.98
CA LEU A 420 -27.97 -23.27 -22.71
C LEU A 420 -26.89 -23.23 -21.61
N THR A 421 -26.07 -24.27 -21.50
CA THR A 421 -24.98 -24.33 -20.51
C THR A 421 -23.88 -23.31 -20.82
N GLU A 422 -23.63 -23.04 -22.09
CA GLU A 422 -22.64 -22.03 -22.52
C GLU A 422 -23.17 -20.61 -22.29
N PHE A 423 -24.47 -20.34 -22.51
CA PHE A 423 -25.08 -19.06 -22.14
C PHE A 423 -25.07 -18.82 -20.63
N GLN A 424 -25.42 -19.84 -19.84
CA GLN A 424 -25.32 -19.78 -18.38
C GLN A 424 -23.89 -19.51 -17.92
N TYR A 425 -22.88 -20.07 -18.60
CA TYR A 425 -21.48 -19.78 -18.33
C TYR A 425 -21.15 -18.30 -18.62
N CYS A 426 -21.65 -17.75 -19.72
CA CYS A 426 -21.46 -16.33 -20.06
C CYS A 426 -22.09 -15.42 -19.01
N GLU A 427 -23.33 -15.69 -18.60
CA GLU A 427 -24.03 -14.94 -17.54
C GLU A 427 -23.29 -15.04 -16.20
N GLN A 428 -22.85 -16.24 -15.81
CA GLN A 428 -22.14 -16.45 -14.56
C GLN A 428 -20.79 -15.72 -14.52
N ASN A 429 -20.08 -15.57 -15.64
CA ASN A 429 -18.78 -14.89 -15.69
C ASN A 429 -18.89 -13.43 -16.17
N GLY A 430 -20.10 -12.94 -16.45
CA GLY A 430 -20.35 -11.58 -16.95
C GLY A 430 -19.74 -11.33 -18.34
N ILE A 431 -19.65 -12.35 -19.19
CA ILE A 431 -19.13 -12.21 -20.55
C ILE A 431 -20.17 -11.47 -21.40
N PRO A 432 -19.83 -10.33 -22.02
CA PRO A 432 -20.83 -9.46 -22.64
C PRO A 432 -21.33 -9.97 -23.99
N LEU A 433 -20.52 -10.71 -24.75
CA LEU A 433 -20.85 -11.15 -26.10
C LEU A 433 -20.69 -12.67 -26.27
N ALA A 434 -21.57 -13.26 -27.07
CA ALA A 434 -21.43 -14.65 -27.52
C ALA A 434 -21.50 -14.73 -29.05
N ILE A 435 -20.55 -15.44 -29.66
CA ILE A 435 -20.59 -15.78 -31.09
C ILE A 435 -21.16 -17.19 -31.20
N ILE A 436 -22.21 -17.34 -31.99
CA ILE A 436 -22.85 -18.62 -32.25
C ILE A 436 -22.56 -19.02 -33.69
N ILE A 437 -22.05 -20.24 -33.87
CA ILE A 437 -21.82 -20.85 -35.18
C ILE A 437 -22.60 -22.15 -35.36
N GLY A 438 -23.13 -22.32 -36.56
CA GLY A 438 -23.78 -23.53 -37.03
C GLY A 438 -23.37 -23.81 -38.48
N GLN A 439 -23.80 -24.95 -39.03
CA GLN A 439 -23.41 -25.38 -40.37
C GLN A 439 -23.93 -24.42 -41.44
N SER A 440 -25.17 -23.93 -41.26
CA SER A 440 -25.79 -22.91 -42.11
C SER A 440 -25.01 -21.60 -42.13
N GLU A 441 -24.55 -21.14 -40.96
CA GLU A 441 -23.80 -19.89 -40.80
C GLU A 441 -22.42 -20.02 -41.46
N ILE A 442 -21.76 -21.17 -41.31
CA ILE A 442 -20.48 -21.46 -41.97
C ILE A 442 -20.62 -21.44 -43.49
N GLU A 443 -21.64 -22.12 -44.03
CA GLU A 443 -21.90 -22.17 -45.48
C GLU A 443 -22.25 -20.79 -46.06
N ALA A 444 -22.98 -19.98 -45.31
CA ALA A 444 -23.32 -18.60 -45.68
C ALA A 444 -22.19 -17.58 -45.43
N GLY A 445 -21.09 -17.99 -44.79
CA GLY A 445 -19.98 -17.10 -44.46
C GLY A 445 -20.32 -16.03 -43.42
N ILE A 446 -21.27 -16.30 -42.53
CA ILE A 446 -21.75 -15.41 -41.48
C ILE A 446 -21.50 -15.99 -40.08
N ILE A 447 -21.64 -15.15 -39.06
CA ILE A 447 -21.70 -15.53 -37.65
C ILE A 447 -22.93 -14.87 -37.02
N LYS A 448 -23.45 -15.46 -35.94
CA LYS A 448 -24.47 -14.83 -35.09
C LYS A 448 -23.80 -14.25 -33.86
N LEU A 449 -23.85 -12.93 -33.71
CA LEU A 449 -23.34 -12.20 -32.55
C LEU A 449 -24.50 -11.90 -31.60
N LYS A 450 -24.47 -12.45 -30.40
CA LYS A 450 -25.45 -12.22 -29.35
C LYS A 450 -24.88 -11.28 -28.28
N ILE A 451 -25.65 -10.24 -27.94
CA ILE A 451 -25.37 -9.36 -26.80
C ILE A 451 -26.04 -9.96 -25.57
N MET A 452 -25.25 -10.36 -24.57
CA MET A 452 -25.75 -11.13 -23.43
C MET A 452 -26.67 -10.32 -22.52
N ALA A 453 -26.44 -9.01 -22.38
CA ALA A 453 -27.26 -8.15 -21.52
C ALA A 453 -28.67 -7.88 -22.09
N SER A 454 -28.80 -7.64 -23.39
CA SER A 454 -30.09 -7.34 -24.05
C SER A 454 -30.77 -8.58 -24.65
N GLY A 455 -30.01 -9.65 -24.89
CA GLY A 455 -30.44 -10.82 -25.64
C GLY A 455 -30.53 -10.60 -27.16
N GLU A 456 -30.17 -9.42 -27.66
CA GLU A 456 -30.20 -9.08 -29.09
C GLU A 456 -29.22 -9.95 -29.88
N GLU A 457 -29.65 -10.47 -31.03
CA GLU A 457 -28.83 -11.25 -31.95
C GLU A 457 -28.69 -10.54 -33.30
N ARG A 458 -27.47 -10.48 -33.82
CA ARG A 458 -27.13 -9.87 -35.11
C ARG A 458 -26.41 -10.89 -35.99
N GLU A 459 -26.79 -10.93 -37.26
CA GLU A 459 -26.05 -11.67 -38.27
C GLU A 459 -24.94 -10.76 -38.84
N VAL A 460 -23.69 -11.21 -38.72
CA VAL A 460 -22.51 -10.45 -39.14
C VAL A 460 -21.72 -11.31 -40.12
N LYS A 461 -21.26 -10.73 -41.23
CA LYS A 461 -20.36 -11.45 -42.14
C LYS A 461 -19.07 -11.80 -41.42
N ARG A 462 -18.53 -13.00 -41.66
CA ARG A 462 -17.31 -13.47 -40.98
C ARG A 462 -16.11 -12.56 -41.22
N CYS A 463 -16.04 -11.87 -42.37
CA CYS A 463 -15.00 -10.88 -42.66
C CYS A 463 -15.10 -9.60 -41.81
N ASP A 464 -16.32 -9.21 -41.42
CA ASP A 464 -16.60 -7.95 -40.71
C ASP A 464 -16.71 -8.16 -39.18
N MET A 465 -16.64 -9.43 -38.73
CA MET A 465 -16.80 -9.87 -37.34
C MET A 465 -15.94 -9.06 -36.35
N ILE A 466 -14.66 -8.87 -36.66
CA ILE A 466 -13.71 -8.21 -35.75
C ILE A 466 -14.08 -6.73 -35.56
N GLU A 467 -14.47 -6.05 -36.64
CA GLU A 467 -14.85 -4.64 -36.59
C GLU A 467 -16.14 -4.42 -35.81
N GLU A 468 -17.16 -5.25 -36.05
CA GLU A 468 -18.44 -5.15 -35.35
C GLU A 468 -18.28 -5.47 -33.86
N ILE A 469 -17.50 -6.48 -33.48
CA ILE A 469 -17.21 -6.77 -32.06
C ILE A 469 -16.54 -5.57 -31.39
N LYS A 470 -15.49 -4.99 -32.00
CA LYS A 470 -14.81 -3.82 -31.44
C LYS A 470 -15.73 -2.60 -31.33
N LYS A 471 -16.67 -2.43 -32.27
CA LYS A 471 -17.67 -1.37 -32.23
C LYS A 471 -18.65 -1.56 -31.07
N VAL A 472 -19.19 -2.76 -30.90
CA VAL A 472 -20.13 -3.07 -29.81
C VAL A 472 -19.46 -2.92 -28.45
N LEU A 473 -18.23 -3.44 -28.29
CA LEU A 473 -17.47 -3.31 -27.05
C LEU A 473 -17.14 -1.85 -26.69
N LYS A 474 -16.91 -0.97 -27.67
CA LYS A 474 -16.71 0.47 -27.41
C LYS A 474 -17.97 1.13 -26.89
N THR A 475 -19.13 0.83 -27.48
CA THR A 475 -20.42 1.37 -27.03
C THR A 475 -20.72 0.96 -25.58
N GLU A 476 -20.56 -0.34 -25.27
CA GLU A 476 -20.75 -0.89 -23.92
C GLU A 476 -19.81 -0.28 -22.87
N ARG A 477 -18.56 0.01 -23.23
CA ARG A 477 -17.59 0.68 -22.35
C ARG A 477 -17.94 2.14 -22.06
N THR A 478 -18.68 2.81 -22.93
CA THR A 478 -19.03 4.25 -22.77
C THR A 478 -20.25 4.44 -21.86
N THR A 479 -21.13 3.44 -21.78
CA THR A 479 -22.31 3.43 -20.90
C THR A 479 -22.02 3.02 -19.45
N ASN A 480 -20.85 2.43 -19.16
CA ASN A 480 -20.45 1.93 -17.84
C ASN A 480 -19.36 2.78 -17.14
N VAL A 481 -19.11 4.02 -17.62
CA VAL A 481 -18.18 4.98 -17.01
C VAL A 481 -18.93 6.06 -16.26
#